data_AF-A0A6C0BRL4-F1
#
_entry.id   AF-A0A6C0BRL4-F1
#
_cell.length_a   1.000
_cell.length_b   1.000
_cell.length_c   1.000
_cell.angle_alpha   90.00
_cell.angle_beta   90.00
_cell.angle_gamma   90.00
#
_symmetry.space_group_name_H-M   'P 1'
#
loop_
_entity.id
_entity.type
_entity.pdbx_description
1 polymer ?
#
loop_
_entity_poly.entity_id
_entity_poly.type
_entity_poly.pdbx_seq_one_letter_code
_entity_poly.pdbx_strand_id
1 'polypeptide(L)'
;MSLLSVLENFMVNKKDYYMIEKDNKKLTYRRRWRELEEITFKEIFDGECLEVTVPIGKVQYYRRLKKNKITEDELIKFIDNKLD
;
A
#
# COMPACT_ATOMS: atom_id res chain seq x y z
N MET A 1 -10.04 9.21 -12.16
CA MET A 1 -9.54 7.90 -11.68
C MET A 1 -8.91 8.09 -10.31
N SER A 2 -9.33 7.29 -9.32
CA SER A 2 -8.74 7.23 -7.97
C SER A 2 -7.43 6.44 -8.04
N LEU A 3 -6.40 6.88 -7.30
CA LEU A 3 -5.14 6.16 -7.16
C LEU A 3 -5.33 4.75 -6.59
N LEU A 4 -6.36 4.56 -5.77
CA LEU A 4 -6.69 3.26 -5.18
C LEU A 4 -7.09 2.25 -6.25
N SER A 5 -7.82 2.66 -7.29
CA SER A 5 -8.21 1.76 -8.39
C SER A 5 -7.01 1.20 -9.17
N VAL A 6 -5.89 1.92 -9.21
CA VAL A 6 -4.63 1.42 -9.80
C VAL A 6 -3.98 0.38 -8.88
N LEU A 7 -4.05 0.60 -7.56
CA LEU A 7 -3.51 -0.30 -6.55
C LEU A 7 -4.30 -1.59 -6.40
N GLU A 8 -5.61 -1.58 -6.66
CA GLU A 8 -6.45 -2.77 -6.60
C GLU A 8 -5.94 -3.84 -7.57
N ASN A 9 -5.64 -3.47 -8.80
CA ASN A 9 -5.11 -4.40 -9.80
C ASN A 9 -3.66 -4.84 -9.46
N PHE A 10 -2.89 -3.95 -8.83
CA PHE A 10 -1.50 -4.22 -8.50
C PHE A 10 -1.34 -5.23 -7.35
N MET A 11 -2.06 -5.03 -6.24
CA MET A 11 -1.93 -5.87 -5.04
C MET A 11 -2.69 -7.19 -5.14
N VAL A 12 -3.80 -7.25 -5.88
CA VAL A 12 -4.58 -8.49 -6.10
C VAL A 12 -3.79 -9.53 -6.90
N ASN A 13 -2.87 -9.09 -7.76
CA ASN A 13 -2.01 -10.00 -8.54
C ASN A 13 -0.86 -10.61 -7.72
N LYS A 14 -0.52 -10.07 -6.54
CA LYS A 14 0.50 -10.68 -5.68
C LYS A 14 -0.13 -11.79 -4.83
N LYS A 15 0.21 -13.04 -5.15
CA LYS A 15 -0.27 -14.27 -4.47
C LYS A 15 -0.10 -14.27 -2.94
N ASP A 16 0.79 -13.41 -2.43
CA ASP A 16 1.16 -13.31 -1.02
C ASP A 16 0.31 -12.35 -0.21
N TYR A 17 -0.55 -11.54 -0.84
CA TYR A 17 -1.38 -10.55 -0.16
C TYR A 17 -2.86 -10.83 -0.38
N TYR A 18 -3.67 -10.49 0.63
CA TYR A 18 -5.11 -10.46 0.50
C TYR A 18 -5.65 -9.16 1.08
N MET A 19 -6.66 -8.61 0.43
CA MET A 19 -7.32 -7.39 0.88
C MET A 19 -8.16 -7.69 2.12
N ILE A 20 -8.03 -6.88 3.16
CA ILE A 20 -8.79 -7.01 4.41
C ILE A 20 -9.71 -5.81 4.68
N GLU A 21 -9.40 -4.65 4.08
CA GLU A 21 -10.22 -3.44 4.20
C GLU A 21 -10.23 -2.72 2.86
N LYS A 22 -11.43 -2.29 2.44
CA LYS A 22 -11.63 -1.45 1.25
C LYS A 22 -12.66 -0.38 1.55
N ASP A 23 -12.26 0.87 1.39
CA ASP A 23 -13.09 2.06 1.46
C ASP A 23 -12.71 3.01 0.31
N ASN A 24 -13.53 4.02 0.06
CA ASN A 24 -13.37 4.99 -1.02
C ASN A 24 -12.06 5.79 -0.96
N LYS A 25 -11.39 5.83 0.20
CA LYS A 25 -10.13 6.55 0.43
C LYS A 25 -9.02 5.68 1.02
N LYS A 26 -9.25 4.38 1.23
CA LYS A 26 -8.31 3.50 1.92
C LYS A 26 -8.40 2.06 1.42
N LEU A 27 -7.25 1.43 1.22
CA LEU A 27 -7.12 0.00 0.97
C LEU A 27 -6.12 -0.58 1.96
N THR A 28 -6.46 -1.67 2.63
CA THR A 28 -5.52 -2.39 3.50
C THR A 28 -5.41 -3.84 3.04
N TYR A 29 -4.16 -4.28 2.89
CA TYR A 29 -3.78 -5.62 2.51
C TYR A 29 -2.99 -6.27 3.64
N ARG A 30 -3.20 -7.56 3.87
CA ARG A 30 -2.40 -8.34 4.80
C ARG A 30 -1.62 -9.41 4.06
N ARG A 31 -0.37 -9.63 4.46
CA ARG A 31 0.46 -10.71 3.93
C ARG A 31 -0.01 -12.06 4.49
N ARG A 32 -0.06 -13.09 3.64
CA ARG A 32 -0.54 -14.44 3.99
C ARG A 32 0.38 -15.20 4.95
N TRP A 33 1.70 -14.97 4.85
CA TRP A 33 2.72 -15.81 5.50
C TRP A 33 3.48 -15.11 6.64
N ARG A 34 3.08 -13.88 7.01
CA ARG A 34 3.61 -13.17 8.18
C ARG A 34 2.45 -12.45 8.88
N GLU A 35 2.21 -12.79 10.15
CA GLU A 35 1.04 -12.34 10.92
C GLU A 35 1.00 -10.82 11.20
N LEU A 36 2.05 -10.05 10.86
CA LEU A 36 2.19 -8.66 11.32
C LEU A 36 2.53 -7.64 10.21
N GLU A 37 2.41 -8.00 8.94
CA GLU A 37 2.71 -7.07 7.82
C GLU A 37 1.40 -6.67 7.11
N GLU A 38 0.78 -5.59 7.59
CA GLU A 38 -0.42 -4.98 7.00
C GLU A 38 -0.06 -3.74 6.18
N ILE A 39 -0.17 -3.81 4.87
CA ILE A 39 0.12 -2.66 4.03
C ILE A 39 -1.17 -1.86 3.85
N THR A 40 -1.17 -0.62 4.35
CA THR A 40 -2.28 0.32 4.18
C THR A 40 -1.92 1.40 3.18
N PHE A 41 -2.82 1.61 2.23
CA PHE A 41 -2.79 2.67 1.24
C PHE A 41 -3.94 3.63 1.52
N LYS A 42 -3.66 4.93 1.61
CA LYS A 42 -4.66 5.95 1.90
C LYS A 42 -4.51 7.13 0.95
N GLU A 43 -5.58 7.50 0.27
CA GLU A 43 -5.64 8.76 -0.49
C GLU A 43 -5.83 9.94 0.47
N ILE A 44 -4.93 10.91 0.34
CA ILE A 44 -4.92 12.14 1.13
C ILE A 44 -4.79 13.35 0.21
N PHE A 45 -5.11 14.55 0.72
CA PHE A 45 -5.14 15.79 -0.07
C PHE A 45 -6.01 15.66 -1.33
N ASP A 46 -7.28 15.26 -1.15
CA ASP A 46 -8.26 15.11 -2.25
C ASP A 46 -7.78 14.25 -3.43
N GLY A 47 -6.95 13.24 -3.15
CA GLY A 47 -6.43 12.30 -4.14
C GLY A 47 -5.19 12.80 -4.88
N GLU A 48 -4.54 13.86 -4.39
CA GLU A 48 -3.24 14.32 -4.90
C GLU A 48 -2.07 13.51 -4.37
N CYS A 49 -2.23 12.85 -3.23
CA CYS A 49 -1.18 12.03 -2.62
C CYS A 49 -1.71 10.69 -2.14
N LEU A 50 -0.83 9.69 -2.22
CA LEU A 50 -1.00 8.39 -1.63
C LEU A 50 -0.08 8.27 -0.42
N GLU A 51 -0.66 7.96 0.73
CA GLU A 51 0.07 7.56 1.93
C GLU A 51 0.12 6.04 2.00
N VAL A 52 1.33 5.49 2.08
CA VAL A 52 1.60 4.06 2.21
C VAL A 52 2.16 3.82 3.59
N THR A 53 1.56 2.89 4.33
CA THR A 53 1.95 2.52 5.68
C THR A 53 2.24 1.02 5.73
N VAL A 54 3.36 0.65 6.35
CA VAL A 54 3.78 -0.74 6.57
C VAL A 54 4.23 -0.90 8.03
N PRO A 55 3.43 -1.52 8.89
CA PRO A 55 3.82 -1.92 10.23
C PRO A 55 4.70 -3.18 10.14
N ILE A 56 5.80 -3.17 10.88
CA ILE A 56 6.75 -4.29 11.01
C ILE A 56 7.10 -4.41 12.49
N GLY A 57 6.58 -5.46 13.13
CA GLY A 57 6.70 -5.64 14.58
C GLY A 57 6.06 -4.47 15.35
N LYS A 58 6.88 -3.67 16.03
CA LYS A 58 6.44 -2.48 16.81
C LYS A 58 6.66 -1.15 16.09
N VAL A 59 7.23 -1.17 14.88
CA VAL A 59 7.60 0.04 14.13
C VAL A 59 6.65 0.21 12.95
N GLN A 60 6.19 1.44 12.71
CA GLN A 60 5.36 1.78 11.57
C GLN A 60 6.17 2.60 10.57
N TYR A 61 6.44 2.04 9.41
CA TYR A 61 7.05 2.76 8.30
C TYR A 61 5.95 3.45 7.49
N TYR A 62 6.20 4.68 7.07
CA TYR A 62 5.28 5.42 6.22
C TYR A 62 6.01 6.15 5.10
N ARG A 63 5.36 6.28 3.94
CA ARG A 63 5.84 7.09 2.81
C ARG A 63 4.66 7.77 2.15
N ARG A 64 4.85 9.03 1.76
CA ARG A 64 3.87 9.79 0.97
C ARG A 64 4.39 9.94 -0.45
N LEU A 65 3.54 9.65 -1.42
CA LEU A 65 3.84 9.74 -2.84
C LEU A 65 2.83 10.67 -3.50
N LYS A 66 3.30 11.62 -4.29
CA LYS A 66 2.43 12.50 -5.09
C LYS A 66 1.89 11.72 -6.28
N LYS A 67 0.64 11.95 -6.67
CA LYS A 67 -0.06 11.30 -7.78
C LYS A 67 0.79 11.17 -9.05
N ASN A 68 1.44 12.27 -9.45
CA ASN A 68 2.23 12.34 -10.69
C ASN A 68 3.61 11.67 -10.59
N LYS A 69 3.97 11.13 -9.42
CA LYS A 69 5.23 10.43 -9.15
C LYS A 69 5.00 9.00 -8.69
N ILE A 70 3.77 8.49 -8.70
CA ILE A 70 3.51 7.11 -8.30
C ILE A 70 3.76 6.22 -9.50
N THR A 71 4.84 5.43 -9.44
CA THR A 71 5.05 4.28 -10.32
C THR A 71 4.92 3.00 -9.52
N GLU A 72 4.56 1.93 -10.22
CA GLU A 72 4.47 0.58 -9.65
C GLU A 72 5.81 0.14 -9.03
N ASP A 73 6.91 0.36 -9.75
CA ASP A 73 8.28 0.03 -9.29
C ASP A 73 8.69 0.75 -8.01
N GLU A 74 8.32 2.03 -7.84
CA GLU A 74 8.66 2.77 -6.62
C GLU A 74 7.89 2.26 -5.40
N LEU A 75 6.64 1.85 -5.60
CA LEU A 75 5.82 1.23 -4.56
C LEU A 75 6.37 -0.15 -4.18
N ILE A 76 6.72 -0.98 -5.18
CA ILE A 76 7.36 -2.28 -4.96
C ILE A 76 8.64 -2.10 -4.16
N LYS A 77 9.54 -1.24 -4.64
CA LYS A 77 10.82 -1.01 -3.95
C LYS A 77 10.61 -0.52 -2.54
N PHE A 78 9.62 0.33 -2.26
CA PHE A 78 9.37 0.77 -0.90
C PHE A 78 8.87 -0.38 -0.01
N ILE A 79 7.97 -1.20 -0.52
CA ILE A 79 7.40 -2.33 0.21
C ILE A 79 8.49 -3.39 0.44
N ASP A 80 9.13 -3.88 -0.62
CA ASP A 80 10.12 -4.96 -0.54
C ASP A 80 11.35 -4.57 0.30
N ASN A 81 11.90 -3.35 0.14
CA ASN A 81 13.02 -2.87 0.97
C ASN A 81 12.72 -2.78 2.48
N LYS A 82 11.45 -2.88 2.89
CA LYS A 82 11.09 -2.88 4.30
C LYS A 82 10.80 -4.28 4.83
N LEU A 83 10.46 -5.21 3.94
CA LEU A 83 10.08 -6.58 4.31
C LEU A 83 11.24 -7.59 4.27
N ASP A 84 12.32 -7.27 3.54
CA ASP A 84 13.64 -7.92 3.63
C ASP A 84 14.38 -7.50 4.91
#